data_AF-X1NLM2-F1
#
_entry.id   AF-X1NLM2-F1
#
_cell.length_a   1.000
_cell.length_b   1.000
_cell.length_c   1.000
_cell.angle_alpha   90.00
_cell.angle_beta   90.00
_cell.angle_gamma   90.00
#
_symmetry.space_group_name_H-M   'P 1'
#
loop_
_entity.id
_entity.type
_entity.pdbx_description
1 polymer ?
#
loop_
_entity_poly.entity_id
_entity_poly.type
_entity_poly.pdbx_seq_one_letter_code
_entity_poly.pdbx_strand_id
1 'polypeptide(L)' 'DYRHLGGDIQRVYIRLVQQWLAYMKYLKGSYPYLFSLALRTHPFDRSASPIVRESG' A
#
# COMPACT_ATOMS: atom_id res chain seq x y z
N ASP A 1 10.75 -25.30 11.50
CA ASP A 1 10.17 -24.12 12.18
C ASP A 1 10.35 -22.80 11.44
N TYR A 2 11.57 -22.31 11.18
CA TYR A 2 11.73 -21.08 10.38
C TYR A 2 11.17 -21.14 8.96
N ARG A 3 11.21 -22.32 8.32
CA ARG A 3 10.63 -22.53 6.98
C ARG A 3 9.09 -22.40 6.97
N HIS A 4 8.42 -22.88 8.01
CA HIS A 4 6.96 -22.76 8.12
C HIS A 4 6.57 -21.31 8.40
N LEU A 5 7.28 -20.64 9.32
CA LEU A 5 7.07 -19.23 9.63
C LEU A 5 7.27 -18.32 8.41
N GLY A 6 8.31 -18.57 7.61
CA GLY A 6 8.52 -17.84 6.35
C GLY A 6 7.35 -18.02 5.37
N GLY A 7 6.81 -19.25 5.26
CA GLY A 7 5.63 -19.52 4.46
C GLY A 7 4.36 -18.85 4.99
N ASP A 8 4.16 -18.79 6.31
CA ASP A 8 3.03 -18.09 6.93
C ASP A 8 3.09 -16.58 6.67
N ILE A 9 4.27 -15.98 6.87
CA ILE A 9 4.51 -14.57 6.60
C ILE A 9 4.22 -14.25 5.13
N GLN A 10 4.74 -15.05 4.19
CA GLN A 10 4.48 -14.86 2.76
C GLN A 10 2.97 -14.91 2.44
N ARG A 11 2.23 -15.88 2.98
CA ARG A 11 0.78 -15.99 2.77
C ARG A 11 0.02 -14.77 3.30
N VAL A 12 0.41 -14.25 4.46
CA VAL A 12 -0.21 -13.07 5.07
C VAL A 12 0.07 -11.81 4.25
N TYR A 13 1.33 -11.61 3.80
CA TYR A 13 1.68 -10.47 2.96
C TYR A 13 0.93 -10.46 1.62
N ILE A 14 0.77 -11.62 0.97
CA ILE A 14 -0.03 -11.72 -0.27
C ILE A 14 -1.48 -11.28 -0.03
N ARG A 15 -2.10 -11.73 1.07
CA ARG A 15 -3.48 -11.35 1.41
C ARG A 15 -3.59 -9.86 1.76
N LEU A 16 -2.63 -9.31 2.48
CA LEU A 16 -2.57 -7.87 2.81
C LEU A 16 -2.48 -7.00 1.55
N VAL A 17 -1.65 -7.39 0.57
CA VAL A 17 -1.56 -6.69 -0.72
C VAL A 17 -2.91 -6.70 -1.43
N GLN A 18 -3.61 -7.84 -1.47
CA GLN A 18 -4.93 -7.92 -2.09
C GLN A 18 -5.96 -7.01 -1.40
N GLN A 19 -5.97 -6.97 -0.07
CA GLN A 19 -6.85 -6.08 0.70
C GLN A 19 -6.51 -4.60 0.45
N TRP A 20 -5.23 -4.26 0.39
CA TRP A 20 -4.78 -2.92 0.06
C TRP A 20 -5.26 -2.49 -1.33
N LEU A 21 -5.13 -3.35 -2.35
CA LEU A 21 -5.61 -3.05 -3.70
C LEU A 21 -7.14 -2.87 -3.76
N ALA A 22 -7.90 -3.69 -3.03
CA ALA A 22 -9.35 -3.54 -2.93
C ALA A 22 -9.73 -2.19 -2.28
N TYR A 23 -9.03 -1.80 -1.21
CA TYR A 23 -9.21 -0.51 -0.56
C TYR A 23 -8.86 0.67 -1.49
N MET A 24 -7.75 0.59 -2.22
CA MET A 24 -7.35 1.60 -3.19
C MET A 24 -8.38 1.75 -4.32
N LYS A 25 -9.00 0.66 -4.77
CA LYS A 25 -10.10 0.70 -5.75
C LYS A 25 -11.31 1.45 -5.20
N TYR A 26 -11.69 1.21 -3.95
CA TYR A 26 -12.77 1.94 -3.28
C TYR A 26 -12.45 3.44 -3.15
N LEU A 27 -11.25 3.77 -2.66
CA LEU A 27 -10.82 5.17 -2.54
C LEU A 27 -10.83 5.90 -3.89
N LYS A 28 -10.40 5.24 -4.97
CA LYS A 28 -10.40 5.85 -6.31
C LYS A 28 -11.79 6.28 -6.75
N GLY A 29 -12.83 5.52 -6.42
CA GLY A 29 -14.21 5.83 -6.79
C GLY A 29 -14.91 6.81 -5.86
N SER A 30 -14.69 6.67 -4.55
CA SER A 30 -15.45 7.40 -3.54
C SER A 30 -14.73 8.64 -2.99
N TYR A 31 -13.39 8.64 -2.97
CA TYR A 31 -12.56 9.69 -2.37
C TYR A 31 -11.25 9.92 -3.16
N PRO A 32 -11.30 10.51 -4.37
CA PRO A 32 -10.14 10.63 -5.26
C PRO A 32 -8.93 11.38 -4.68
N TYR A 33 -9.18 12.35 -3.78
CA TYR A 33 -8.11 13.06 -3.06
C TYR A 33 -7.38 12.13 -2.09
N LEU A 34 -8.13 11.34 -1.32
CA LEU A 34 -7.57 10.39 -0.36
C LEU A 34 -6.83 9.25 -1.07
N PHE A 35 -7.34 8.81 -2.22
CA PHE A 35 -6.63 7.89 -3.11
C PHE A 35 -5.26 8.44 -3.54
N SER A 36 -5.21 9.70 -3.96
CA SER A 36 -3.97 10.35 -4.39
C SER A 36 -2.96 10.49 -3.25
N LEU A 37 -3.42 10.74 -2.02
CA LEU A 37 -2.58 10.75 -0.83
C LEU A 37 -2.05 9.35 -0.50
N ALA A 38 -2.92 8.35 -0.44
CA ALA A 38 -2.58 6.98 -0.12
C ALA A 38 -1.60 6.35 -1.14
N LEU A 39 -1.66 6.76 -2.41
CA LEU A 39 -0.66 6.41 -3.42
C LEU A 39 0.72 6.98 -3.12
N ARG A 40 0.81 8.22 -2.61
CA ARG A 40 2.12 8.88 -2.34
C ARG A 40 2.76 8.42 -1.03
N THR A 41 1.95 7.94 -0.09
CA THR A 41 2.38 7.40 1.20
C THR A 41 2.30 5.88 1.24
N HIS A 42 2.39 5.19 0.08
CA HIS A 42 2.12 3.77 0.03
C HIS A 42 3.20 2.96 0.76
N PRO A 43 2.84 1.93 1.56
CA PRO A 43 3.77 1.23 2.44
C PRO A 43 4.79 0.33 1.71
N PHE A 44 4.73 0.27 0.38
CA PHE A 44 5.66 -0.49 -0.46
C PHE A 44 6.77 0.37 -1.07
N ASP A 45 6.71 1.69 -0.90
CA ASP A 45 7.78 2.61 -1.26
C ASP A 45 8.43 3.13 0.03
N ARG A 46 9.70 2.78 0.23
CA ARG A 46 10.47 3.19 1.41
C ARG A 46 10.81 4.68 1.42
N SER A 47 10.66 5.35 0.28
CA SER A 47 10.84 6.79 0.11
C SER A 47 9.53 7.57 0.09
N ALA A 48 8.39 6.88 0.30
CA ALA A 48 7.06 7.46 0.28
C ALA A 48 6.96 8.67 1.23
N SER A 49 6.43 9.79 0.74
CA SER A 49 6.28 11.03 1.50
C SER A 49 4.91 11.65 1.24
N PRO A 50 4.24 12.16 2.29
CA PRO A 50 2.99 12.90 2.12
C PRO A 50 3.21 14.29 1.47
N ILE A 51 4.45 14.79 1.43
CA ILE A 51 4.77 16.13 0.91
C ILE A 51 5.13 16.02 -0.57
N VAL A 52 4.39 16.73 -1.43
CA VAL A 52 4.76 16.90 -2.84
C VAL A 52 5.91 17.91 -2.89
N ARG A 53 7.12 17.44 -3.23
CA ARG A 53 8.24 18.35 -3.52
C ARG A 53 8.10 18.83 -4.95
N GLU A 54 7.73 20.10 -5.14
CA GLU A 54 7.80 20.71 -6.46
C GLU A 54 9.27 20.75 -6.91
N SER A 55 9.53 20.17 -8.09
CA SER A 55 10.80 20.33 -8.79
C SER A 55 10.66 21.60 -9.62
N GLY A 56 11.29 22.69 -9.14
CA GLY A 56 11.45 23.92 -9.90
C GLY A 56 12.47 23.79 -11.02
#